data_AF-A0AAD1XKP8-F1
#
_entry.id   AF-A0AAD1XKP8-F1
#
_cell.length_a   1.000
_cell.length_b   1.000
_cell.length_c   1.000
_cell.angle_alpha   90.00
_cell.angle_beta   90.00
_cell.angle_gamma   90.00
#
_symmetry.space_group_name_H-M   'P 1'
#
loop_
_entity.id
_entity.type
_entity.pdbx_description
1 polymer ?
#
loop_
_entity_poly.entity_id
_entity_poly.type
_entity_poly.pdbx_seq_one_letter_code
_entity_poly.pdbx_strand_id
1 'polypeptide(L)'
;MTAPKTKLGKTFERLYKYTEGKHNKFLQKHQEMKDMIENREFLGADKYGNQYFQYFNYHGLPTRRRVYYKFHSGNRFHVDVHFIDWLYRRKALPPNKYELEQLYLEDEERAVKAIEWDRMEDRKQIKYRNKLEAQKQLGMTPQQMQLQTLEQQNSKDEITIEEFEPIPWEVVKQTRTELKKYLPPEDHKQQLIAVEEGILEEHDKYQKYLEGKGKDFDNIAFTKMAMQVYGVRKHYEDLQKFGYIKEDVTDPSQPISVREARKKFPKYAKEYMDRPRERMEKHKKKIQQQIDKVKQNEEKYRRYYNFKQKFRDVFDELEEIKQDKDSEEIDDIEMTLIGMDEGPDKRIV
;
A
#
# COMPACT_ATOMS: atom_id res chain seq x y z
N MET A 1 44.43 14.55 -12.17
CA MET A 1 45.40 13.98 -13.15
C MET A 1 45.43 12.45 -13.06
N THR A 2 45.15 11.70 -14.14
CA THR A 2 45.19 10.22 -14.09
C THR A 2 46.62 9.68 -14.17
N ALA A 3 47.05 8.95 -13.13
CA ALA A 3 48.36 8.31 -13.10
C ALA A 3 48.57 7.46 -14.38
N PRO A 4 49.72 7.58 -15.06
CA PRO A 4 49.96 6.91 -16.33
C PRO A 4 49.90 5.39 -16.13
N LYS A 5 48.82 4.78 -16.62
CA LYS A 5 48.66 3.32 -16.62
C LYS A 5 49.87 2.69 -17.31
N THR A 6 50.70 2.00 -16.51
CA THR A 6 51.87 1.27 -16.98
C THR A 6 51.49 0.33 -18.12
N LYS A 7 52.42 0.04 -19.04
CA LYS A 7 52.17 -0.90 -20.15
C LYS A 7 51.62 -2.24 -19.64
N LEU A 8 52.03 -2.68 -18.45
CA LEU A 8 51.51 -3.85 -17.75
C LEU A 8 50.01 -3.72 -17.40
N GLY A 9 49.58 -2.58 -16.85
CA GLY A 9 48.18 -2.34 -16.51
C GLY A 9 47.26 -2.41 -17.74
N LYS A 10 47.71 -1.89 -18.88
CA LYS A 10 46.95 -1.98 -20.15
C LYS A 10 46.82 -3.41 -20.66
N THR A 11 47.82 -4.28 -20.46
CA THR A 11 47.74 -5.70 -20.84
C THR A 11 46.84 -6.51 -19.91
N PHE A 12 46.87 -6.26 -18.60
CA PHE A 12 45.96 -6.91 -17.64
C PHE A 12 44.50 -6.53 -17.89
N GLU A 13 44.22 -5.26 -18.18
CA GLU A 13 42.85 -4.80 -18.48
C GLU A 13 42.28 -5.45 -19.74
N ARG A 14 43.12 -5.67 -20.78
CA ARG A 14 42.71 -6.39 -22.00
C ARG A 14 42.45 -7.88 -21.75
N LEU A 15 43.30 -8.53 -20.95
CA LEU A 15 43.12 -9.94 -20.56
C LEU A 15 41.85 -10.12 -19.74
N TYR A 16 41.61 -9.24 -18.75
CA TYR A 16 40.41 -9.26 -17.93
C TYR A 16 39.15 -9.11 -18.79
N LYS A 17 39.07 -8.07 -19.64
CA LYS A 17 37.95 -7.85 -20.58
C LYS A 17 37.73 -9.03 -21.53
N TYR A 18 38.80 -9.68 -22.00
CA TYR A 18 38.71 -10.86 -22.84
C TYR A 18 38.17 -12.09 -22.09
N THR A 19 38.64 -12.33 -20.86
CA THR A 19 38.15 -13.42 -20.01
C THR A 19 36.71 -13.20 -19.56
N GLU A 20 36.34 -11.96 -19.22
CA GLU A 20 34.99 -11.55 -18.83
C GLU A 20 34.01 -11.73 -20.00
N GLY A 21 34.39 -11.27 -21.20
CA GLY A 21 33.59 -11.46 -22.41
C GLY A 21 33.37 -12.94 -22.76
N LYS A 22 34.39 -13.79 -22.60
CA LYS A 22 34.25 -15.25 -22.79
C LYS A 22 33.38 -15.90 -21.72
N HIS A 23 33.55 -15.50 -20.46
CA HIS A 23 32.75 -16.00 -19.35
C HIS A 23 31.26 -15.67 -19.55
N ASN A 24 30.95 -14.43 -19.95
CA ASN A 24 29.58 -14.02 -20.25
C ASN A 24 28.96 -14.81 -21.41
N LYS A 25 29.71 -15.05 -22.50
CA LYS A 25 29.24 -15.91 -23.60
C LYS A 25 28.97 -17.35 -23.17
N PHE A 26 29.82 -17.91 -22.31
CA PHE A 26 29.61 -19.25 -21.76
C PHE A 26 28.36 -19.31 -20.89
N LEU A 27 28.17 -18.33 -19.99
CA LEU A 27 26.97 -18.24 -19.15
C LEU A 27 25.70 -18.10 -20.00
N GLN A 28 25.72 -17.24 -21.02
CA GLN A 28 24.61 -17.06 -21.95
C GLN A 28 24.27 -18.37 -22.67
N LYS A 29 25.26 -19.04 -23.27
CA LYS A 29 25.03 -20.33 -23.95
C LYS A 29 24.52 -21.42 -23.02
N HIS A 30 25.06 -21.48 -21.80
CA HIS A 30 24.60 -22.43 -20.78
C HIS A 30 23.16 -22.12 -20.34
N GLN A 31 22.77 -20.84 -20.29
CA GLN A 31 21.41 -20.42 -19.99
C GLN A 31 20.45 -20.74 -21.15
N GLU A 32 20.85 -20.49 -22.40
CA GLU A 32 20.10 -20.90 -23.60
C GLU A 32 19.89 -22.42 -23.64
N MET A 33 20.92 -23.21 -23.30
CA MET A 33 20.78 -24.67 -23.21
C MET A 33 19.80 -25.08 -22.10
N LYS A 34 19.85 -24.45 -20.93
CA LYS A 34 18.87 -24.70 -19.87
C LYS A 34 17.45 -24.32 -20.31
N ASP A 35 17.31 -23.22 -21.05
CA ASP A 35 16.04 -22.74 -21.56
C ASP A 35 15.45 -23.74 -22.58
N MET A 36 16.29 -24.29 -23.48
CA MET A 36 15.90 -25.34 -24.42
C MET A 36 15.50 -26.64 -23.70
N ILE A 37 16.28 -27.05 -22.69
CA ILE A 37 15.98 -28.26 -21.89
C ILE A 37 14.65 -28.11 -21.16
N GLU A 38 14.36 -26.92 -20.62
CA GLU A 38 13.11 -26.63 -19.93
C GLU A 38 11.95 -26.24 -20.86
N ASN A 39 12.21 -26.12 -22.18
CA ASN A 39 11.30 -25.63 -23.20
C ASN A 39 10.58 -24.34 -22.77
N ARG A 40 11.37 -23.34 -22.35
CA ARG A 40 10.88 -22.03 -21.90
C ARG A 40 11.34 -20.92 -22.83
N GLU A 41 10.46 -19.94 -23.03
CA GLU A 41 10.72 -18.72 -23.78
C GLU A 41 10.85 -17.53 -22.81
N PHE A 42 11.90 -16.75 -22.99
CA PHE A 42 12.09 -15.49 -22.29
C PHE A 42 11.25 -14.39 -22.95
N LEU A 43 10.30 -13.83 -22.21
CA LEU A 43 9.39 -12.81 -22.72
C LEU A 43 9.92 -11.39 -22.53
N GLY A 44 10.67 -11.17 -21.46
CA GLY A 44 11.18 -9.86 -21.11
C GLY A 44 11.50 -9.72 -19.63
N ALA A 45 12.01 -8.54 -19.27
CA ALA A 45 12.25 -8.14 -17.90
C ALA A 45 11.45 -6.88 -17.57
N ASP A 46 10.93 -6.79 -16.35
CA ASP A 46 10.27 -5.58 -15.86
C ASP A 46 11.26 -4.51 -15.41
N LYS A 47 10.74 -3.33 -15.03
CA LYS A 47 11.54 -2.23 -14.47
C LYS A 47 12.33 -2.58 -13.19
N TYR A 48 11.92 -3.64 -12.48
CA TYR A 48 12.62 -4.14 -11.29
C TYR A 48 13.72 -5.15 -11.65
N GLY A 49 13.81 -5.55 -12.92
CA GLY A 49 14.74 -6.54 -13.45
C GLY A 49 14.32 -7.98 -13.20
N ASN A 50 13.07 -8.23 -12.81
CA ASN A 50 12.55 -9.59 -12.75
C ASN A 50 12.33 -10.12 -14.17
N GLN A 51 12.68 -11.38 -14.39
CA GLN A 51 12.65 -12.01 -15.70
C GLN A 51 11.41 -12.91 -15.83
N TYR A 52 10.62 -12.72 -16.90
CA TYR A 52 9.37 -13.45 -17.12
C TYR A 52 9.54 -14.51 -18.21
N PHE A 53 9.05 -15.71 -17.93
CA PHE A 53 9.19 -16.87 -18.82
C PHE A 53 7.87 -17.59 -19.03
N GLN A 54 7.63 -18.02 -20.27
CA GLN A 54 6.53 -18.90 -20.67
C GLN A 54 7.09 -20.29 -20.99
N TYR A 55 6.58 -21.31 -20.32
CA TYR A 55 6.95 -22.71 -20.56
C TYR A 55 6.00 -23.34 -21.56
N PHE A 56 6.52 -24.23 -22.39
CA PHE A 56 5.79 -24.98 -23.40
C PHE A 56 5.93 -26.48 -23.17
N ASN A 57 4.91 -27.27 -23.52
CA ASN A 57 5.05 -28.72 -23.58
C ASN A 57 5.75 -29.16 -24.88
N TYR A 58 6.00 -30.46 -25.02
CA TYR A 58 6.57 -31.05 -26.23
C TYR A 58 5.76 -30.79 -27.52
N HIS A 59 4.49 -30.37 -27.40
CA HIS A 59 3.62 -30.01 -28.52
C HIS A 59 3.63 -28.50 -28.82
N GLY A 60 4.45 -27.70 -28.12
CA GLY A 60 4.49 -26.25 -28.31
C GLY A 60 3.32 -25.49 -27.68
N LEU A 61 2.53 -26.11 -26.79
CA LEU A 61 1.42 -25.46 -26.09
C LEU A 61 1.88 -24.85 -24.77
N PRO A 62 1.40 -23.64 -24.42
CA PRO A 62 1.81 -22.95 -23.19
C PRO A 62 1.30 -23.67 -21.95
N THR A 63 2.19 -24.11 -21.07
CA THR A 63 1.86 -24.90 -19.87
C THR A 63 1.93 -24.12 -18.57
N ARG A 64 2.97 -23.30 -18.40
CA ARG A 64 3.26 -22.62 -17.13
C ARG A 64 3.89 -21.24 -17.35
N ARG A 65 3.55 -20.30 -16.47
CA ARG A 65 4.15 -18.95 -16.40
C ARG A 65 4.99 -18.88 -15.14
N ARG A 66 6.21 -18.36 -15.23
CA ARG A 66 7.07 -18.12 -14.06
C ARG A 66 7.75 -16.76 -14.18
N VAL A 67 8.07 -16.23 -13.01
CA VAL A 67 8.91 -15.06 -12.83
C VAL A 67 10.13 -15.47 -12.01
N TYR A 68 11.32 -15.08 -12.48
CA TYR A 68 12.56 -15.17 -11.75
C TYR A 68 12.88 -13.79 -11.20
N TYR A 69 12.83 -13.66 -9.88
CA TYR A 69 13.08 -12.40 -9.20
C TYR A 69 14.57 -12.06 -9.24
N LYS A 70 14.91 -10.81 -9.54
CA LYS A 70 16.30 -10.33 -9.51
C LYS A 70 16.89 -10.45 -8.11
N PHE A 71 16.10 -10.12 -7.10
CA PHE A 71 16.49 -10.20 -5.70
C PHE A 71 16.01 -11.53 -5.09
N HIS A 72 16.94 -12.27 -4.48
CA HIS A 72 16.67 -13.55 -3.84
C HIS A 72 15.91 -13.40 -2.50
N SER A 73 15.72 -12.16 -2.01
CA SER A 73 14.82 -11.90 -0.90
C SER A 73 13.41 -12.17 -1.40
N GLY A 74 12.80 -13.25 -0.91
CA GLY A 74 11.52 -13.83 -1.37
C GLY A 74 10.27 -12.95 -1.18
N ASN A 75 10.40 -11.64 -1.38
CA ASN A 75 9.33 -10.69 -1.32
C ASN A 75 8.55 -10.72 -2.64
N ARG A 76 7.41 -11.44 -2.61
CA ARG A 76 6.45 -11.54 -3.73
C ARG A 76 5.78 -10.20 -4.07
N PHE A 77 6.01 -9.15 -3.28
CA PHE A 77 5.47 -7.81 -3.54
C PHE A 77 6.21 -7.05 -4.65
N HIS A 78 7.30 -7.59 -5.21
CA HIS A 78 8.02 -6.95 -6.32
C HIS A 78 7.60 -7.48 -7.71
N VAL A 79 6.46 -8.15 -7.83
CA VAL A 79 5.93 -8.49 -9.17
C VAL A 79 5.35 -7.22 -9.79
N ASP A 80 5.72 -6.94 -11.03
CA ASP A 80 5.16 -5.81 -11.76
C ASP A 80 3.66 -5.99 -11.96
N VAL A 81 2.90 -4.95 -11.63
CA VAL A 81 1.44 -4.91 -11.74
C VAL A 81 0.98 -5.21 -13.16
N HIS A 82 1.72 -4.76 -14.18
CA HIS A 82 1.36 -4.95 -15.58
C HIS A 82 1.49 -6.41 -16.05
N PHE A 83 2.32 -7.21 -15.37
CA PHE A 83 2.46 -8.64 -15.64
C PHE A 83 1.52 -9.52 -14.81
N ILE A 84 0.82 -8.99 -13.79
CA ILE A 84 -0.03 -9.77 -12.88
C ILE A 84 -1.13 -10.53 -13.64
N ASP A 85 -1.87 -9.84 -14.51
CA ASP A 85 -2.98 -10.46 -15.23
C ASP A 85 -2.51 -11.56 -16.18
N TRP A 86 -1.34 -11.37 -16.80
CA TRP A 86 -0.70 -12.43 -17.58
C TRP A 86 -0.24 -13.56 -16.66
N LEU A 87 0.47 -13.29 -15.57
CA LEU A 87 0.99 -14.34 -14.68
C LEU A 87 -0.14 -15.23 -14.12
N TYR A 88 -1.30 -14.65 -13.81
CA TYR A 88 -2.50 -15.35 -13.32
C TYR A 88 -3.43 -15.88 -14.42
N ARG A 89 -3.03 -15.83 -15.70
CA ARG A 89 -3.81 -16.33 -16.83
C ARG A 89 -5.16 -15.65 -17.06
N ARG A 90 -5.30 -14.41 -16.61
CA ARG A 90 -6.43 -13.54 -16.95
C ARG A 90 -6.29 -12.98 -18.37
N LYS A 91 -5.05 -12.69 -18.79
CA LYS A 91 -4.71 -12.33 -20.18
C LYS A 91 -3.93 -13.47 -20.85
N ALA A 92 -4.25 -13.76 -22.11
CA ALA A 92 -3.59 -14.81 -22.87
C ALA A 92 -2.15 -14.42 -23.22
N LEU A 93 -1.96 -13.20 -23.73
CA LEU A 93 -0.67 -12.66 -24.16
C LEU A 93 -0.04 -11.80 -23.06
N PRO A 94 1.30 -11.82 -22.92
CA PRO A 94 2.01 -10.88 -22.05
C PRO A 94 1.95 -9.46 -22.62
N PRO A 95 2.18 -8.42 -21.81
CA PRO A 95 2.34 -7.05 -22.30
C PRO A 95 3.48 -6.96 -23.31
N ASN A 96 3.29 -6.24 -24.41
CA ASN A 96 4.38 -5.94 -25.34
C ASN A 96 5.35 -4.95 -24.69
N LYS A 97 6.62 -4.94 -25.12
CA LYS A 97 7.66 -4.01 -24.63
C LYS A 97 7.23 -2.55 -24.78
N TYR A 98 6.68 -2.19 -25.94
CA TYR A 98 6.23 -0.82 -26.21
C TYR A 98 5.04 -0.41 -25.32
N GLU A 99 4.06 -1.31 -25.16
CA GLU A 99 2.92 -1.09 -24.25
C GLU A 99 3.38 -0.93 -22.80
N LEU A 100 4.37 -1.74 -22.39
CA LEU A 100 4.94 -1.70 -21.05
C LEU A 100 5.65 -0.36 -20.78
N GLU A 101 6.42 0.14 -21.75
CA GLU A 101 7.07 1.45 -21.68
C GLU A 101 6.03 2.58 -21.56
N GLN A 102 4.95 2.54 -22.34
CA GLN A 102 3.85 3.52 -22.23
C GLN A 102 3.17 3.48 -20.86
N LEU A 103 2.85 2.29 -20.36
CA LEU A 103 2.22 2.11 -19.05
C LEU A 103 3.12 2.62 -17.91
N TYR A 104 4.44 2.49 -18.03
CA TYR A 104 5.38 3.06 -17.07
C TYR A 104 5.40 4.57 -17.09
N LEU A 105 5.39 5.20 -18.28
CA LEU A 105 5.30 6.65 -18.40
C LEU A 105 3.99 7.17 -17.79
N GLU A 106 2.87 6.51 -18.05
CA GLU A 106 1.57 6.88 -17.45
C GLU A 106 1.58 6.78 -15.91
N ASP A 107 2.20 5.74 -15.36
CA ASP A 107 2.32 5.58 -13.91
C ASP A 107 3.23 6.66 -13.29
N GLU A 108 4.31 7.04 -13.97
CA GLU A 108 5.19 8.15 -13.55
C GLU A 108 4.46 9.49 -13.59
N GLU A 109 3.73 9.78 -14.67
CA GLU A 109 2.89 10.97 -14.79
C GLU A 109 1.82 11.03 -13.69
N ARG A 110 1.18 9.89 -13.41
CA ARG A 110 0.18 9.79 -12.34
C ARG A 110 0.81 10.08 -10.97
N ALA A 111 2.01 9.59 -10.71
CA ALA A 111 2.73 9.87 -9.48
C ALA A 111 3.07 11.36 -9.34
N VAL A 112 3.53 12.00 -10.42
CA VAL A 112 3.81 13.45 -10.43
C VAL A 112 2.54 14.26 -10.15
N LYS A 113 1.42 13.92 -10.81
CA LYS A 113 0.13 14.57 -10.58
C LYS A 113 -0.36 14.41 -9.14
N ALA A 114 -0.18 13.22 -8.55
CA ALA A 114 -0.55 12.98 -7.16
C ALA A 114 0.25 13.87 -6.19
N ILE A 115 1.57 13.97 -6.40
CA ILE A 115 2.44 14.85 -5.61
C ILE A 115 2.02 16.33 -5.77
N GLU A 116 1.65 16.74 -6.97
CA GLU A 116 1.16 18.10 -7.21
C GLU A 116 -0.16 18.37 -6.48
N TRP A 117 -1.09 17.41 -6.47
CA TRP A 117 -2.34 17.50 -5.73
C TRP A 117 -2.11 17.59 -4.23
N ASP A 118 -1.23 16.75 -3.67
CA ASP A 118 -0.85 16.80 -2.26
C ASP A 118 -0.28 18.19 -1.90
N ARG A 119 0.61 18.74 -2.75
CA ARG A 119 1.16 20.09 -2.57
C ARG A 119 0.10 21.18 -2.63
N MET A 120 -0.89 21.05 -3.52
CA MET A 120 -2.01 22.00 -3.59
C MET A 120 -2.89 21.93 -2.35
N GLU A 121 -3.16 20.73 -1.84
CA GLU A 121 -3.93 20.53 -0.62
C GLU A 121 -3.20 21.11 0.59
N ASP A 122 -1.90 20.85 0.73
CA ASP A 122 -1.04 21.43 1.77
C ASP A 122 -1.08 22.96 1.74
N ARG A 123 -0.95 23.57 0.55
CA ARG A 123 -1.06 25.03 0.39
C ARG A 123 -2.42 25.55 0.84
N LYS A 124 -3.52 24.85 0.54
CA LYS A 124 -4.87 25.23 0.99
C LYS A 124 -4.99 25.11 2.50
N GLN A 125 -4.49 24.04 3.10
CA GLN A 125 -4.49 23.84 4.55
C GLN A 125 -3.67 24.90 5.28
N ILE A 126 -2.48 25.25 4.77
CA ILE A 126 -1.65 26.33 5.31
C ILE A 126 -2.40 27.66 5.23
N LYS A 127 -2.97 28.01 4.07
CA LYS A 127 -3.79 29.23 3.92
C LYS A 127 -4.96 29.27 4.91
N TYR A 128 -5.63 28.14 5.11
CA TYR A 128 -6.73 28.02 6.07
C TYR A 128 -6.25 28.23 7.51
N ARG A 129 -5.13 27.62 7.92
CA ARG A 129 -4.52 27.82 9.25
C ARG A 129 -4.13 29.27 9.48
N ASN A 130 -3.43 29.89 8.51
CA ASN A 130 -3.03 31.28 8.60
C ASN A 130 -4.25 32.22 8.70
N LYS A 131 -5.34 31.93 7.98
CA LYS A 131 -6.59 32.69 8.07
C LYS A 131 -7.21 32.57 9.48
N LEU A 132 -7.27 31.36 10.03
CA LEU A 132 -7.77 31.15 11.40
C LEU A 132 -6.92 31.88 12.45
N GLU A 133 -5.60 31.85 12.31
CA GLU A 133 -4.69 32.57 13.21
C GLU A 133 -4.87 34.09 13.10
N ALA A 134 -4.98 34.63 11.90
CA ALA A 134 -5.25 36.06 11.68
C ALA A 134 -6.61 36.49 12.28
N GLN A 135 -7.67 35.68 12.11
CA GLN A 135 -8.99 35.96 12.69
C GLN A 135 -8.96 35.91 14.23
N LYS A 136 -8.20 34.97 14.82
CA LYS A 136 -7.99 34.92 16.28
C LYS A 136 -7.28 36.18 16.79
N GLN A 137 -6.27 36.68 16.08
CA GLN A 137 -5.55 37.91 16.44
C GLN A 137 -6.46 39.15 16.41
N LEU A 138 -7.46 39.16 15.52
CA LEU A 138 -8.47 40.23 15.43
C LEU A 138 -9.57 40.14 16.51
N GLY A 139 -9.53 39.15 17.40
CA GLY A 139 -10.50 38.99 18.49
C GLY A 139 -11.88 38.50 18.05
N MET A 140 -12.01 37.95 16.83
CA MET A 140 -13.28 37.38 16.36
C MET A 140 -13.65 36.13 17.15
N THR A 141 -14.91 36.04 17.58
CA THR A 141 -15.41 34.84 18.26
C THR A 141 -15.65 33.69 17.26
N PRO A 142 -15.60 32.42 17.68
CA PRO A 142 -15.82 31.27 16.80
C PRO A 142 -17.14 31.30 16.01
N GLN A 143 -18.18 31.89 16.60
CA GLN A 143 -19.49 32.06 15.95
C GLN A 143 -19.45 33.08 14.81
N GLN A 144 -18.70 34.19 14.98
CA GLN A 144 -18.49 35.17 13.91
C GLN A 144 -17.66 34.58 12.76
N MET A 145 -16.70 33.70 13.07
CA MET A 145 -15.91 33.01 12.05
C MET A 145 -16.77 32.09 11.18
N GLN A 146 -17.70 31.32 11.78
CA GLN A 146 -18.61 30.44 11.02
C GLN A 146 -19.55 31.22 10.10
N LEU A 147 -20.13 32.32 10.58
CA LEU A 147 -21.01 33.19 9.78
C LEU A 147 -20.28 33.79 8.57
N GLN A 148 -19.06 34.29 8.78
CA GLN A 148 -18.26 34.89 7.71
C GLN A 148 -17.81 33.86 6.65
N THR A 149 -17.56 32.60 7.05
CA THR A 149 -17.27 31.52 6.08
C THR A 149 -18.49 31.13 5.26
N LEU A 150 -19.68 31.11 5.86
CA LEU A 150 -20.95 30.84 5.14
C LEU A 150 -21.29 31.96 4.16
N GLU A 151 -21.11 33.24 4.55
CA GLU A 151 -21.29 34.37 3.65
C GLU A 151 -20.31 34.36 2.47
N GLN A 152 -19.05 33.98 2.70
CA GLN A 152 -18.05 33.85 1.62
C GLN A 152 -18.29 32.64 0.70
N GLN A 153 -18.91 31.57 1.20
CA GLN A 153 -19.35 30.45 0.35
C GLN A 153 -20.54 30.89 -0.51
N ASN A 154 -21.53 31.54 0.08
CA ASN A 154 -22.69 32.07 -0.63
C ASN A 154 -22.35 33.19 -1.63
N SER A 155 -21.23 33.90 -1.47
CA SER A 155 -20.79 34.93 -2.42
C SER A 155 -19.88 34.41 -3.54
N LYS A 156 -19.25 33.24 -3.36
CA LYS A 156 -18.50 32.57 -4.43
C LYS A 156 -19.40 31.74 -5.32
N ASP A 157 -20.44 31.17 -4.72
CA ASP A 157 -21.54 30.58 -5.44
C ASP A 157 -22.51 31.72 -5.80
N GLU A 158 -22.13 32.61 -6.72
CA GLU A 158 -23.10 33.40 -7.48
C GLU A 158 -23.92 32.42 -8.34
N ILE A 159 -24.76 31.64 -7.67
CA ILE A 159 -25.91 31.00 -8.29
C ILE A 159 -26.82 32.18 -8.61
N THR A 160 -26.68 32.71 -9.81
CA THR A 160 -27.67 33.58 -10.43
C THR A 160 -29.00 32.81 -10.40
N ILE A 161 -29.87 33.17 -9.45
CA ILE A 161 -31.20 32.57 -9.24
C ILE A 161 -32.09 32.72 -10.50
N GLU A 162 -31.64 33.48 -11.49
CA GLU A 162 -32.34 33.76 -12.74
C GLU A 162 -32.44 32.55 -13.70
N GLU A 163 -31.67 31.47 -13.53
CA GLU A 163 -31.76 30.27 -14.39
C GLU A 163 -32.46 29.06 -13.75
N PHE A 164 -32.96 29.16 -12.51
CA PHE A 164 -33.80 28.10 -11.95
C PHE A 164 -35.22 28.24 -12.46
N GLU A 165 -35.53 27.59 -13.59
CA GLU A 165 -36.92 27.31 -13.93
C GLU A 165 -37.54 26.50 -12.77
N PRO A 166 -38.56 27.03 -12.07
CA PRO A 166 -39.18 26.31 -10.99
C PRO A 166 -39.75 25.01 -11.55
N ILE A 167 -39.22 23.88 -11.08
CA ILE A 167 -39.73 22.56 -11.45
C ILE A 167 -41.23 22.57 -11.19
N PRO A 168 -42.07 22.32 -12.21
CA PRO A 168 -43.52 22.35 -12.05
C PRO A 168 -43.92 21.42 -10.91
N TRP A 169 -44.70 21.93 -9.96
CA TRP A 169 -45.14 21.19 -8.76
C TRP A 169 -45.77 19.82 -9.08
N GLU A 170 -46.28 19.66 -10.30
CA GLU A 170 -46.83 18.43 -10.86
C GLU A 170 -45.77 17.33 -11.05
N VAL A 171 -44.55 17.69 -11.46
CA VAL A 171 -43.39 16.76 -11.59
C VAL A 171 -42.90 16.31 -10.21
N VAL A 172 -42.91 17.22 -9.22
CA VAL A 172 -42.55 16.93 -7.82
C VAL A 172 -43.57 15.97 -7.17
N LYS A 173 -44.86 16.10 -7.51
CA LYS A 173 -45.89 15.14 -7.06
C LYS A 173 -45.67 13.75 -7.65
N GLN A 174 -45.31 13.63 -8.93
CA GLN A 174 -45.04 12.34 -9.56
C GLN A 174 -43.81 11.66 -8.94
N THR A 175 -42.69 12.38 -8.81
CA THR A 175 -41.46 11.86 -8.16
C THR A 175 -41.67 11.51 -6.69
N ARG A 176 -42.48 12.26 -5.93
CA ARG A 176 -42.79 11.91 -4.52
C ARG A 176 -43.63 10.63 -4.40
N THR A 177 -44.47 10.35 -5.39
CA THR A 177 -45.28 9.13 -5.44
C THR A 177 -44.44 7.92 -5.89
N GLU A 178 -43.46 8.14 -6.77
CA GLU A 178 -42.47 7.13 -7.17
C GLU A 178 -41.44 6.86 -6.06
N LEU A 179 -40.98 7.88 -5.34
CA LEU A 179 -40.09 7.74 -4.17
C LEU A 179 -40.75 6.99 -3.02
N LYS A 180 -42.09 7.08 -2.88
CA LYS A 180 -42.86 6.25 -1.94
C LYS A 180 -42.80 4.76 -2.24
N LYS A 181 -42.45 4.34 -3.47
CA LYS A 181 -42.20 2.91 -3.80
C LYS A 181 -40.84 2.42 -3.30
N TYR A 182 -39.91 3.32 -3.00
CA TYR A 182 -38.56 3.01 -2.52
C TYR A 182 -38.38 3.25 -1.02
N LEU A 183 -39.40 3.80 -0.35
CA LEU A 183 -39.42 3.89 1.10
C LEU A 183 -39.62 2.48 1.69
N PRO A 184 -38.76 2.03 2.61
CA PRO A 184 -38.94 0.73 3.27
C PRO A 184 -40.34 0.66 3.91
N PRO A 185 -41.02 -0.51 3.85
CA PRO A 185 -42.28 -0.73 4.55
C PRO A 185 -42.20 -0.26 6.01
N GLU A 186 -43.30 0.25 6.55
CA GLU A 186 -43.31 0.85 7.90
C GLU A 186 -42.82 -0.12 8.99
N ASP A 187 -43.04 -1.42 8.79
CA ASP A 187 -42.56 -2.50 9.65
C ASP A 187 -41.01 -2.61 9.65
N HIS A 188 -40.36 -2.34 8.51
CA HIS A 188 -38.90 -2.29 8.42
C HIS A 188 -38.31 -1.03 9.05
N LYS A 189 -39.06 0.08 9.08
CA LYS A 189 -38.62 1.29 9.80
C LYS A 189 -38.60 1.05 11.31
N GLN A 190 -39.62 0.39 11.85
CA GLN A 190 -39.65 0.05 13.28
C GLN A 190 -38.51 -0.92 13.64
N GLN A 191 -38.19 -1.88 12.77
CA GLN A 191 -37.04 -2.76 12.98
C GLN A 191 -35.71 -2.00 12.94
N LEU A 192 -35.53 -1.06 12.01
CA LEU A 192 -34.36 -0.18 11.93
C LEU A 192 -34.20 0.71 13.17
N ILE A 193 -35.30 1.32 13.63
CA ILE A 193 -35.31 2.14 14.86
C ILE A 193 -34.93 1.27 16.06
N ALA A 194 -35.48 0.07 16.19
CA ALA A 194 -35.11 -0.87 17.26
C ALA A 194 -33.64 -1.34 17.16
N VAL A 195 -33.05 -1.41 15.95
CA VAL A 195 -31.61 -1.67 15.77
C VAL A 195 -30.78 -0.51 16.28
N GLU A 196 -31.14 0.71 15.90
CA GLU A 196 -30.43 1.93 16.27
C GLU A 196 -30.49 2.16 17.78
N GLU A 197 -31.67 1.98 18.39
CA GLU A 197 -31.85 2.06 19.85
C GLU A 197 -31.01 1.00 20.59
N GLY A 198 -30.97 -0.24 20.09
CA GLY A 198 -30.12 -1.29 20.66
C GLY A 198 -28.62 -1.00 20.57
N ILE A 199 -28.16 -0.35 19.48
CA ILE A 199 -26.77 0.09 19.33
C ILE A 199 -26.44 1.19 20.32
N LEU A 200 -27.36 2.16 20.50
CA LEU A 200 -27.18 3.26 21.46
C LEU A 200 -27.14 2.76 22.91
N GLU A 201 -28.01 1.81 23.28
CA GLU A 201 -27.98 1.20 24.62
C GLU A 201 -26.70 0.42 24.92
N GLU A 202 -26.18 -0.35 23.94
CA GLU A 202 -24.89 -1.05 24.12
C GLU A 202 -23.72 -0.07 24.17
N HIS A 203 -23.76 1.00 23.38
CA HIS A 203 -22.75 2.07 23.42
C HIS A 203 -22.71 2.74 24.80
N ASP A 204 -23.86 3.03 25.41
CA ASP A 204 -23.92 3.62 26.75
C ASP A 204 -23.43 2.68 27.85
N LYS A 205 -23.74 1.37 27.76
CA LYS A 205 -23.17 0.35 28.66
C LYS A 205 -21.65 0.27 28.53
N TYR A 206 -21.14 0.42 27.30
CA TYR A 206 -19.72 0.38 27.01
C TYR A 206 -18.98 1.64 27.46
N GLN A 207 -19.55 2.83 27.27
CA GLN A 207 -19.05 4.09 27.82
C GLN A 207 -18.86 4.00 29.34
N LYS A 208 -19.87 3.49 30.05
CA LYS A 208 -19.80 3.24 31.51
C LYS A 208 -18.73 2.21 31.90
N TYR A 209 -18.46 1.22 31.05
CA TYR A 209 -17.38 0.25 31.26
C TYR A 209 -15.98 0.87 31.04
N LEU A 210 -15.88 1.81 30.10
CA LEU A 210 -14.64 2.50 29.73
C LEU A 210 -14.25 3.64 30.67
N GLU A 211 -15.19 4.24 31.39
CA GLU A 211 -14.91 5.24 32.44
C GLU A 211 -13.90 4.74 33.51
N GLY A 212 -13.61 3.43 33.56
CA GLY A 212 -12.57 2.83 34.40
C GLY A 212 -11.26 2.39 33.72
N LYS A 213 -11.09 2.49 32.39
CA LYS A 213 -9.90 2.00 31.67
C LYS A 213 -9.48 2.94 30.52
N GLY A 214 -8.21 3.38 30.52
CA GLY A 214 -7.72 4.49 29.69
C GLY A 214 -7.86 4.37 28.16
N LYS A 215 -7.77 5.54 27.51
CA LYS A 215 -8.24 5.93 26.16
C LYS A 215 -7.71 5.14 24.94
N ASP A 216 -6.63 4.38 25.07
CA ASP A 216 -6.03 3.69 23.91
C ASP A 216 -6.71 2.35 23.56
N PHE A 217 -7.63 1.88 24.42
CA PHE A 217 -8.41 0.65 24.19
C PHE A 217 -9.66 0.89 23.32
N ASP A 218 -10.06 2.15 23.13
CA ASP A 218 -11.42 2.56 22.75
C ASP A 218 -11.77 2.29 21.27
N ASN A 219 -10.88 2.63 20.33
CA ASN A 219 -11.22 2.55 18.90
C ASN A 219 -11.16 1.12 18.32
N ILE A 220 -10.22 0.29 18.79
CA ILE A 220 -10.04 -1.08 18.25
C ILE A 220 -11.09 -2.03 18.81
N ALA A 221 -11.49 -1.84 20.06
CA ALA A 221 -12.52 -2.65 20.70
C ALA A 221 -13.92 -2.29 20.19
N PHE A 222 -14.23 -0.99 20.00
CA PHE A 222 -15.50 -0.56 19.41
C PHE A 222 -15.70 -1.11 17.98
N THR A 223 -14.68 -1.04 17.13
CA THR A 223 -14.74 -1.58 15.76
C THR A 223 -14.91 -3.10 15.76
N LYS A 224 -14.24 -3.82 16.67
CA LYS A 224 -14.41 -5.28 16.84
C LYS A 224 -15.79 -5.66 17.37
N MET A 225 -16.34 -4.86 18.29
CA MET A 225 -17.64 -5.10 18.89
C MET A 225 -18.76 -4.81 17.89
N ALA A 226 -18.70 -3.69 17.17
CA ALA A 226 -19.61 -3.40 16.06
C ALA A 226 -19.57 -4.52 15.01
N MET A 227 -18.39 -5.00 14.61
CA MET A 227 -18.26 -6.16 13.71
C MET A 227 -18.83 -7.47 14.30
N GLN A 228 -18.70 -7.71 15.60
CA GLN A 228 -19.25 -8.89 16.25
C GLN A 228 -20.78 -8.82 16.39
N VAL A 229 -21.34 -7.66 16.76
CA VAL A 229 -22.80 -7.48 16.88
C VAL A 229 -23.47 -7.59 15.51
N TYR A 230 -22.93 -6.92 14.49
CA TYR A 230 -23.41 -7.06 13.11
C TYR A 230 -23.20 -8.48 12.56
N GLY A 231 -22.08 -9.13 12.90
CA GLY A 231 -21.78 -10.49 12.50
C GLY A 231 -22.71 -11.53 13.15
N VAL A 232 -23.00 -11.37 14.44
CA VAL A 232 -23.87 -12.28 15.21
C VAL A 232 -25.33 -12.08 14.80
N ARG A 233 -25.78 -10.84 14.56
CA ARG A 233 -27.14 -10.56 14.11
C ARG A 233 -27.43 -11.11 12.71
N LYS A 234 -26.53 -10.84 11.76
CA LYS A 234 -26.61 -11.41 10.40
C LYS A 234 -26.57 -12.94 10.43
N HIS A 235 -25.76 -13.51 11.33
CA HIS A 235 -25.70 -14.95 11.53
C HIS A 235 -26.99 -15.53 12.12
N TYR A 236 -27.65 -14.81 13.03
CA TYR A 236 -28.94 -15.21 13.60
C TYR A 236 -30.07 -15.14 12.57
N GLU A 237 -30.09 -14.07 11.76
CA GLU A 237 -31.02 -13.89 10.64
C GLU A 237 -30.82 -14.97 9.56
N ASP A 238 -29.58 -15.32 9.22
CA ASP A 238 -29.29 -16.43 8.32
C ASP A 238 -29.77 -17.77 8.91
N LEU A 239 -29.53 -18.02 10.20
CA LEU A 239 -29.96 -19.25 10.87
C LEU A 239 -31.50 -19.37 10.96
N GLN A 240 -32.22 -18.25 11.14
CA GLN A 240 -33.68 -18.21 11.05
C GLN A 240 -34.16 -18.44 9.60
N LYS A 241 -33.55 -17.76 8.63
CA LYS A 241 -33.90 -17.86 7.20
C LYS A 241 -33.73 -19.28 6.64
N PHE A 242 -32.74 -20.03 7.14
CA PHE A 242 -32.52 -21.43 6.76
C PHE A 242 -33.29 -22.43 7.64
N GLY A 243 -34.17 -21.98 8.53
CA GLY A 243 -35.05 -22.84 9.34
C GLY A 243 -34.34 -23.65 10.42
N TYR A 244 -33.12 -23.25 10.83
CA TYR A 244 -32.33 -23.95 11.84
C TYR A 244 -32.69 -23.57 13.27
N ILE A 245 -33.46 -22.49 13.46
CA ILE A 245 -34.04 -22.07 14.73
C ILE A 245 -35.56 -22.08 14.54
N LYS A 246 -36.26 -23.00 15.22
CA LYS A 246 -37.73 -22.93 15.36
C LYS A 246 -38.05 -21.86 16.40
N GLU A 247 -39.12 -21.10 16.16
CA GLU A 247 -39.51 -19.90 16.93
C GLU A 247 -39.74 -20.13 18.44
N ASP A 248 -39.84 -21.38 18.89
CA ASP A 248 -40.01 -21.72 20.30
C ASP A 248 -38.69 -22.12 20.96
N VAL A 249 -37.81 -21.14 21.22
CA VAL A 249 -36.82 -21.28 22.30
C VAL A 249 -37.31 -20.44 23.47
N THR A 250 -37.91 -21.16 24.43
CA THR A 250 -38.30 -20.68 25.75
C THR A 250 -37.11 -19.99 26.43
N ASP A 251 -37.29 -18.69 26.66
CA ASP A 251 -36.46 -17.78 27.45
C ASP A 251 -34.98 -17.62 27.02
N PRO A 252 -34.66 -16.64 26.14
CA PRO A 252 -33.30 -16.32 25.71
C PRO A 252 -32.39 -15.75 26.83
N SER A 253 -32.89 -15.59 28.05
CA SER A 253 -32.16 -15.00 29.18
C SER A 253 -31.15 -15.93 29.86
N GLN A 254 -31.16 -17.24 29.58
CA GLN A 254 -30.20 -18.17 30.18
C GLN A 254 -29.03 -18.51 29.26
N PRO A 255 -27.82 -17.95 29.50
CA PRO A 255 -26.66 -18.23 28.66
C PRO A 255 -26.27 -19.71 28.79
N ILE A 256 -26.35 -20.43 27.67
CA ILE A 256 -25.84 -21.81 27.58
C ILE A 256 -24.32 -21.75 27.80
N SER A 257 -23.81 -22.60 28.69
CA SER A 257 -22.37 -22.62 28.96
C SER A 257 -21.58 -23.00 27.70
N VAL A 258 -20.39 -22.41 27.53
CA VAL A 258 -19.51 -22.68 26.36
C VAL A 258 -19.23 -24.18 26.20
N ARG A 259 -19.20 -24.93 27.31
CA ARG A 259 -18.99 -26.37 27.33
C ARG A 259 -20.18 -27.15 26.77
N GLU A 260 -21.41 -26.73 27.08
CA GLU A 260 -22.63 -27.33 26.54
C GLU A 260 -22.86 -26.93 25.07
N ALA A 261 -22.55 -25.69 24.70
CA ALA A 261 -22.60 -25.25 23.31
C ALA A 261 -21.64 -26.05 22.41
N ARG A 262 -20.43 -26.36 22.91
CA ARG A 262 -19.47 -27.24 22.22
C ARG A 262 -20.00 -28.67 22.03
N LYS A 263 -20.73 -29.20 23.02
CA LYS A 263 -21.30 -30.54 22.96
C LYS A 263 -22.50 -30.62 22.01
N LYS A 264 -23.36 -29.58 22.00
CA LYS A 264 -24.54 -29.50 21.13
C LYS A 264 -24.17 -29.18 19.67
N PHE A 265 -23.14 -28.37 19.42
CA PHE A 265 -22.77 -27.89 18.08
C PHE A 265 -21.27 -28.04 17.76
N PRO A 266 -20.77 -29.28 17.62
CA PRO A 266 -19.32 -29.54 17.47
C PRO A 266 -18.72 -28.95 16.19
N LYS A 267 -19.47 -28.93 15.07
CA LYS A 267 -19.01 -28.30 13.81
C LYS A 267 -18.82 -26.78 13.98
N TYR A 268 -19.78 -26.13 14.65
CA TYR A 268 -19.76 -24.69 14.88
C TYR A 268 -18.65 -24.28 15.86
N ALA A 269 -18.47 -25.04 16.95
CA ALA A 269 -17.37 -24.84 17.87
C ALA A 269 -16.00 -24.87 17.17
N LYS A 270 -15.79 -25.84 16.29
CA LYS A 270 -14.54 -25.96 15.54
C LYS A 270 -14.30 -24.76 14.62
N GLU A 271 -15.34 -24.30 13.94
CA GLU A 271 -15.24 -23.23 12.93
C GLU A 271 -15.14 -21.83 13.53
N TYR A 272 -15.84 -21.56 14.64
CA TYR A 272 -15.98 -20.21 15.20
C TYR A 272 -15.25 -20.01 16.52
N MET A 273 -14.86 -21.08 17.24
CA MET A 273 -14.07 -20.95 18.47
C MET A 273 -12.62 -21.41 18.23
N ASP A 274 -12.43 -22.59 17.65
CA ASP A 274 -11.08 -23.17 17.56
C ASP A 274 -10.27 -22.57 16.40
N ARG A 275 -10.85 -22.39 15.20
CA ARG A 275 -10.14 -21.77 14.06
C ARG A 275 -9.66 -20.34 14.34
N PRO A 276 -10.45 -19.43 14.96
CA PRO A 276 -9.94 -18.11 15.31
C PRO A 276 -8.81 -18.17 16.34
N ARG A 277 -8.88 -19.08 17.31
CA ARG A 277 -7.82 -19.31 18.29
C ARG A 277 -6.54 -19.82 17.62
N GLU A 278 -6.64 -20.78 16.70
CA GLU A 278 -5.51 -21.26 15.90
C GLU A 278 -4.89 -20.14 15.05
N ARG A 279 -5.72 -19.29 14.42
CA ARG A 279 -5.25 -18.12 13.66
C ARG A 279 -4.51 -17.15 14.57
N MET A 280 -5.03 -16.88 15.76
CA MET A 280 -4.41 -16.02 16.77
C MET A 280 -3.08 -16.60 17.27
N GLU A 281 -3.01 -17.90 17.56
CA GLU A 281 -1.76 -18.56 17.96
C GLU A 281 -0.72 -18.54 16.83
N LYS A 282 -1.13 -18.77 15.59
CA LYS A 282 -0.25 -18.66 14.41
C LYS A 282 0.26 -17.24 14.23
N HIS A 283 -0.58 -16.23 14.48
CA HIS A 283 -0.19 -14.83 14.42
C HIS A 283 0.79 -14.47 15.54
N LYS A 284 0.53 -14.90 16.79
CA LYS A 284 1.46 -14.75 17.92
C LYS A 284 2.84 -15.36 17.63
N LYS A 285 2.88 -16.57 17.05
CA LYS A 285 4.13 -17.22 16.63
C LYS A 285 4.90 -16.40 15.57
N LYS A 286 4.20 -15.80 14.61
CA LYS A 286 4.83 -14.94 13.60
C LYS A 286 5.41 -13.66 14.20
N ILE A 287 4.67 -13.00 15.10
CA ILE A 287 5.17 -11.82 15.82
C ILE A 287 6.42 -12.18 16.62
N GLN A 288 6.40 -13.31 17.34
CA GLN A 288 7.56 -13.76 18.10
C GLN A 288 8.78 -13.99 17.20
N GLN A 289 8.61 -14.64 16.05
CA GLN A 289 9.69 -14.83 15.07
C GLN A 289 10.26 -13.51 14.53
N GLN A 290 9.45 -12.47 14.39
CA GLN A 290 9.93 -11.14 13.99
C GLN A 290 10.72 -10.46 15.11
N ILE A 291 10.23 -10.54 16.35
CA ILE A 291 10.95 -10.03 17.53
C ILE A 291 12.32 -10.71 17.66
N ASP A 292 12.37 -12.03 17.50
CA ASP A 292 13.63 -12.79 17.61
C ASP A 292 14.63 -12.40 16.49
N LYS A 293 14.14 -12.13 15.27
CA LYS A 293 14.98 -11.62 14.18
C LYS A 293 15.54 -10.22 14.46
N VAL A 294 14.73 -9.34 15.03
CA VAL A 294 15.18 -7.99 15.43
C VAL A 294 16.27 -8.10 16.50
N LYS A 295 16.06 -8.94 17.53
CA LYS A 295 17.07 -9.20 18.58
C LYS A 295 18.38 -9.75 18.00
N GLN A 296 18.31 -10.69 17.06
CA GLN A 296 19.50 -11.22 16.39
C GLN A 296 20.25 -10.14 15.59
N ASN A 297 19.52 -9.23 14.93
CA ASN A 297 20.13 -8.12 14.21
C ASN A 297 20.76 -7.11 15.17
N GLU A 298 20.08 -6.74 16.27
CA GLU A 298 20.64 -5.89 17.32
C GLU A 298 21.93 -6.49 17.89
N GLU A 299 21.99 -7.80 18.11
CA GLU A 299 23.19 -8.47 18.58
C GLU A 299 24.32 -8.42 17.55
N LYS A 300 24.01 -8.58 16.25
CA LYS A 300 24.99 -8.38 15.16
C LYS A 300 25.50 -6.93 15.14
N TYR A 301 24.63 -5.94 15.27
CA TYR A 301 25.03 -4.52 15.34
C TYR A 301 25.89 -4.24 16.56
N ARG A 302 25.56 -4.79 17.74
CA ARG A 302 26.39 -4.69 18.94
C ARG A 302 27.78 -5.31 18.73
N ARG A 303 27.85 -6.49 18.12
CA ARG A 303 29.13 -7.15 17.79
C ARG A 303 29.95 -6.31 16.81
N TYR A 304 29.32 -5.78 15.77
CA TYR A 304 29.98 -4.88 14.81
C TYR A 304 30.45 -3.57 15.45
N TYR A 305 29.63 -2.96 16.30
CA TYR A 305 29.99 -1.76 17.03
C TYR A 305 31.19 -2.00 17.96
N ASN A 306 31.17 -3.09 18.72
CA ASN A 306 32.30 -3.50 19.56
C ASN A 306 33.56 -3.80 18.74
N PHE A 307 33.40 -4.39 17.54
CA PHE A 307 34.50 -4.58 16.60
C PHE A 307 35.05 -3.23 16.11
N LYS A 308 34.19 -2.31 15.65
CA LYS A 308 34.59 -0.96 15.21
C LYS A 308 35.33 -0.20 16.32
N GLN A 309 34.84 -0.28 17.57
CA GLN A 309 35.49 0.32 18.73
C GLN A 309 36.88 -0.26 19.01
N LYS A 310 37.06 -1.58 18.86
CA LYS A 310 38.37 -2.22 19.04
C LYS A 310 39.39 -1.87 17.96
N PHE A 311 38.93 -1.52 16.76
CA PHE A 311 39.76 -1.18 15.61
C PHE A 311 39.60 0.30 15.23
N ARG A 312 39.27 1.15 16.21
CA ARG A 312 38.94 2.55 15.97
C ARG A 312 40.04 3.26 15.19
N ASP A 313 41.29 3.08 15.61
CA ASP A 313 42.47 3.70 14.99
C ASP A 313 42.58 3.38 13.48
N VAL A 314 42.27 2.14 13.09
CA VAL A 314 42.29 1.70 11.67
C VAL A 314 41.12 2.29 10.88
N PHE A 315 39.94 2.42 11.51
CA PHE A 315 38.78 3.03 10.85
C PHE A 315 38.94 4.53 10.70
N ASP A 316 39.53 5.20 11.68
CA ASP A 316 39.80 6.64 11.64
C ASP A 316 40.84 6.93 10.53
N GLU A 317 41.91 6.13 10.41
CA GLU A 317 42.90 6.24 9.31
C GLU A 317 42.26 5.99 7.92
N LEU A 318 41.36 5.02 7.79
CA LEU A 318 40.62 4.77 6.55
C LEU A 318 39.64 5.90 6.20
N GLU A 319 39.10 6.58 7.20
CA GLU A 319 38.16 7.70 7.03
C GLU A 319 38.92 8.97 6.60
N GLU A 320 40.12 9.20 7.14
CA GLU A 320 41.06 10.24 6.66
C GLU A 320 41.45 10.01 5.19
N ILE A 321 41.87 8.80 4.82
CA ILE A 321 42.21 8.45 3.41
C ILE A 321 41.02 8.68 2.47
N LYS A 322 39.78 8.50 2.96
CA LYS A 322 38.59 8.69 2.15
C LYS A 322 38.28 10.19 1.96
N GLN A 323 38.44 11.00 3.00
CA GLN A 323 38.30 12.46 2.90
C GLN A 323 39.36 13.07 1.96
N ASP A 324 40.58 12.54 1.98
CA ASP A 324 41.65 12.95 1.06
C ASP A 324 41.32 12.62 -0.40
N LYS A 325 40.67 11.48 -0.66
CA LYS A 325 40.22 11.12 -2.03
C LYS A 325 39.01 11.91 -2.50
N ASP A 326 38.05 12.16 -1.61
CA ASP A 326 36.85 12.95 -1.94
C ASP A 326 37.19 14.44 -2.15
N SER A 327 38.30 14.94 -1.58
CA SER A 327 38.81 16.30 -1.82
C SER A 327 39.63 16.44 -3.11
N GLU A 328 40.43 15.44 -3.51
CA GLU A 328 41.14 15.45 -4.80
C GLU A 328 40.21 15.28 -6.03
N GLU A 329 39.04 14.64 -5.88
CA GLU A 329 38.09 14.44 -7.01
C GLU A 329 37.18 15.65 -7.28
N ILE A 330 37.08 16.62 -6.35
CA ILE A 330 36.25 17.83 -6.52
C ILE A 330 37.02 18.93 -7.28
N ASP A 331 38.31 19.13 -7.02
CA ASP A 331 39.11 20.20 -7.65
C ASP A 331 39.37 19.96 -9.16
N ASP A 332 39.45 18.70 -9.61
CA ASP A 332 39.65 18.36 -11.03
C ASP A 332 38.37 18.52 -11.88
N ILE A 333 37.18 18.43 -11.26
CA ILE A 333 35.89 18.58 -11.97
C ILE A 333 35.52 20.06 -12.13
N GLU A 334 35.85 20.93 -11.15
CA GLU A 334 35.59 22.38 -11.25
C GLU A 334 36.48 23.10 -12.26
N MET A 335 37.74 22.65 -12.43
CA MET A 335 38.67 23.24 -13.43
C MET A 335 38.35 22.87 -14.88
N THR A 336 37.56 21.81 -15.12
CA THR A 336 37.22 21.37 -16.49
C THR A 336 35.95 22.06 -17.03
N LEU A 337 35.14 22.68 -16.17
CA LEU A 337 33.85 23.29 -16.54
C LEU A 337 33.90 24.82 -16.77
N ILE A 338 35.05 25.47 -16.56
CA ILE A 338 35.21 26.94 -16.76
C ILE A 338 35.91 27.29 -18.09
N GLY A 339 36.36 26.29 -18.88
CA GLY A 339 37.17 26.51 -20.09
C GLY A 339 36.47 26.32 -21.45
N MET A 340 35.15 26.17 -21.52
CA MET A 340 34.43 25.91 -22.79
C MET A 340 33.22 26.82 -22.97
N ASP A 341 33.45 28.14 -23.03
CA ASP A 341 32.43 29.10 -23.46
C ASP A 341 33.00 30.22 -24.36
N GLU A 342 33.89 29.84 -25.28
CA GLU A 342 34.24 30.68 -26.43
C GLU A 342 33.70 30.03 -27.71
N GLY A 343 32.49 30.44 -28.09
CA GLY A 343 31.86 30.04 -29.35
C GLY A 343 32.55 30.65 -30.57
N PRO A 344 32.68 29.92 -31.70
CA PRO A 344 33.17 30.52 -32.92
C PRO A 344 32.09 31.37 -33.59
N ASP A 345 32.56 32.56 -33.90
CA ASP A 345 31.93 33.66 -34.61
C ASP A 345 31.37 33.29 -35.99
N LYS A 346 30.37 34.07 -36.37
CA LYS A 346 29.73 34.14 -37.68
C LYS A 346 30.71 34.59 -38.77
N ARG A 347 30.70 33.92 -39.93
CA ARG A 347 30.85 34.47 -41.32
C ARG A 347 30.15 33.48 -42.28
N ILE A 348 29.07 33.82 -43.01
CA ILE A 348 29.04 34.54 -44.30
C ILE A 348 30.22 34.08 -45.18
N VAL A 349 30.07 33.16 -46.15
CA VAL A 349 29.36 33.22 -47.44
C VAL A 349 28.95 31.81 -47.85
#